data_AF-A0A2T2U946-F1
#
_entry.id   AF-A0A2T2U946-F1
#
_cell.length_a   1.000
_cell.length_b   1.000
_cell.length_c   1.000
_cell.angle_alpha   90.00
_cell.angle_beta   90.00
_cell.angle_gamma   90.00
#
_symmetry.space_group_name_H-M   'P 1'
#
loop_
_entity.id
_entity.type
_entity.pdbx_description
1 polymer ?
#
loop_
_entity_poly.entity_id
_entity_poly.type
_entity_poly.pdbx_seq_one_letter_code
_entity_poly.pdbx_strand_id
1 'polypeptide(L)'
;MAHQKTDAERAHLWRVAAWGGASAAAGLALVTSYRRSDVPARWAFGLQTGLWGVVNVGIAAAGLSQSGAPAATYAEALAAERNLHDLLLLNMGLNVAYVGVGTAMTIASYYGVSGARRWRGHGLAVVVQGAALLALDGLALLASRSRLADLVSGVTGNAAAFAFPTGLAVTVPL
;
A
#
# COMPACT_ATOMS: atom_id res chain seq x y z
N MET A 1 -8.26 10.78 18.49
CA MET A 1 -8.60 9.76 17.47
C MET A 1 -8.40 10.27 16.05
N ALA A 2 -9.03 11.38 15.62
CA ALA A 2 -8.87 11.92 14.26
C ALA A 2 -7.41 12.25 13.85
N HIS A 3 -6.62 12.84 14.76
CA HIS A 3 -5.18 13.09 14.52
C HIS A 3 -4.36 11.80 14.33
N GLN A 4 -4.69 10.72 15.05
CA GLN A 4 -3.95 9.45 14.97
C GLN A 4 -4.10 8.75 13.61
N LYS A 5 -5.26 8.90 12.94
CA LYS A 5 -5.47 8.39 11.57
C LYS A 5 -4.59 9.12 10.58
N THR A 6 -4.65 10.47 10.58
CA THR A 6 -3.89 11.29 9.64
C THR A 6 -2.39 11.07 9.79
N ASP A 7 -1.91 10.87 11.01
CA ASP A 7 -0.49 10.54 11.25
C ASP A 7 -0.12 9.13 10.76
N ALA A 8 -0.99 8.13 10.96
CA ALA A 8 -0.76 6.76 10.51
C ALA A 8 -0.75 6.64 8.97
N GLU A 9 -1.71 7.29 8.30
CA GLU A 9 -1.77 7.36 6.84
C GLU A 9 -0.53 8.04 6.26
N ARG A 10 -0.15 9.21 6.79
CA ARG A 10 1.06 9.91 6.37
C ARG A 10 2.32 9.09 6.63
N ALA A 11 2.41 8.41 7.78
CA ALA A 11 3.53 7.53 8.08
C ALA A 11 3.64 6.37 7.08
N HIS A 12 2.53 5.77 6.69
CA HIS A 12 2.50 4.74 5.64
C HIS A 12 2.93 5.31 4.29
N LEU A 13 2.38 6.46 3.87
CA LEU A 13 2.76 7.13 2.61
C LEU A 13 4.24 7.50 2.59
N TRP A 14 4.82 7.94 3.70
CA TRP A 14 6.27 8.21 3.80
C TRP A 14 7.12 6.94 3.67
N ARG A 15 6.67 5.79 4.20
CA ARG A 15 7.36 4.51 4.00
C ARG A 15 7.34 4.11 2.52
N VAL A 16 6.20 4.28 1.85
CA VAL A 16 6.05 4.04 0.41
C VAL A 16 6.95 4.98 -0.39
N ALA A 17 6.98 6.28 -0.04
CA ALA A 17 7.86 7.25 -0.68
C ALA A 17 9.35 6.92 -0.48
N ALA A 18 9.75 6.51 0.72
CA ALA A 18 11.13 6.13 1.02
C ALA A 18 11.55 4.88 0.22
N TRP A 19 10.71 3.85 0.19
CA TRP A 19 10.93 2.65 -0.63
C TRP A 19 11.00 2.99 -2.12
N GLY A 20 10.07 3.84 -2.59
CA GLY A 20 10.01 4.31 -3.97
C GLY A 20 11.26 5.10 -4.37
N GLY A 21 11.69 6.05 -3.53
CA GLY A 21 12.89 6.86 -3.75
C GLY A 21 14.17 6.02 -3.78
N ALA A 22 14.31 5.08 -2.84
CA ALA A 22 15.42 4.13 -2.83
C ALA A 22 15.43 3.25 -4.10
N SER A 23 14.26 2.77 -4.53
CA SER A 23 14.11 1.98 -5.75
C SER A 23 14.42 2.80 -7.01
N ALA A 24 13.97 4.06 -7.07
CA ALA A 24 14.27 4.98 -8.16
C ALA A 24 15.78 5.21 -8.30
N ALA A 25 16.45 5.52 -7.18
CA ALA A 25 17.90 5.73 -7.14
C ALA A 25 18.68 4.46 -7.51
N ALA A 26 18.32 3.31 -6.94
CA ALA A 26 18.95 2.02 -7.23
C ALA A 26 18.74 1.61 -8.69
N GLY A 27 17.53 1.78 -9.21
CA GLY A 27 17.19 1.49 -10.60
C GLY A 27 17.98 2.36 -11.58
N LEU A 28 18.09 3.66 -11.30
CA LEU A 28 18.90 4.59 -12.07
C LEU A 28 20.38 4.16 -12.07
N ALA A 29 20.95 3.86 -10.89
CA ALA A 29 22.32 3.40 -10.77
C ALA A 29 22.58 2.11 -11.58
N LEU A 30 21.64 1.16 -11.58
CA LEU A 30 21.75 -0.06 -12.36
C LEU A 30 21.66 0.20 -13.87
N VAL A 31 20.77 1.08 -14.31
CA VAL A 31 20.61 1.42 -15.74
C VAL A 31 21.82 2.17 -16.29
N THR A 32 22.48 3.00 -15.48
CA THR A 32 23.70 3.72 -15.89
C THR A 32 24.96 2.86 -15.80
N SER A 33 25.01 1.92 -14.85
CA SER A 33 26.17 1.03 -14.67
C SER A 33 26.22 -0.12 -15.66
N TYR A 34 25.06 -0.53 -16.20
CA TYR A 34 24.95 -1.70 -17.04
C TYR A 34 24.44 -1.37 -18.43
N ARG A 35 25.00 -1.99 -19.46
CA ARG A 35 24.50 -1.87 -20.83
C ARG A 35 23.46 -2.95 -21.12
N ARG A 36 22.40 -2.56 -21.85
CA ARG A 36 21.31 -3.45 -22.26
C ARG A 36 21.78 -4.66 -23.09
N SER A 37 22.83 -4.49 -23.90
CA SER A 37 23.41 -5.56 -24.74
C SER A 37 24.19 -6.60 -23.93
N ASP A 38 24.95 -6.15 -22.94
CA ASP A 38 26.00 -6.95 -22.30
C ASP A 38 25.41 -7.79 -21.15
N VAL A 39 24.60 -7.14 -20.31
CA VAL A 39 23.96 -7.74 -19.13
C VAL A 39 22.45 -7.44 -19.08
N PRO A 40 21.68 -7.91 -20.09
CA PRO A 40 20.28 -7.53 -20.31
C PRO A 40 19.36 -7.75 -19.11
N ALA A 41 19.63 -8.77 -18.28
CA ALA A 41 18.84 -9.05 -17.07
C ALA A 41 19.01 -7.96 -15.99
N ARG A 42 20.26 -7.55 -15.72
CA ARG A 42 20.55 -6.53 -14.70
C ARG A 42 20.03 -5.16 -15.11
N TRP A 43 20.20 -4.83 -16.40
CA TRP A 43 19.65 -3.60 -16.96
C TRP A 43 18.11 -3.59 -16.90
N ALA A 44 17.45 -4.69 -17.29
CA ALA A 44 15.99 -4.81 -17.23
C ALA A 44 15.45 -4.72 -15.79
N PHE A 45 16.11 -5.38 -14.84
CA PHE A 45 15.80 -5.27 -13.42
C PHE A 45 15.91 -3.82 -12.96
N GLY A 46 17.03 -3.16 -13.24
CA GLY A 46 17.25 -1.76 -12.89
C GLY A 46 16.20 -0.82 -13.47
N LEU A 47 15.87 -0.96 -14.75
CA LEU A 47 14.83 -0.15 -15.39
C LEU A 47 13.48 -0.34 -14.70
N GLN A 48 13.08 -1.59 -14.46
CA GLN A 48 11.80 -1.92 -13.84
C GLN A 48 11.73 -1.41 -12.40
N THR A 49 12.78 -1.62 -11.61
CA THR A 49 12.90 -1.12 -10.23
C THR A 49 12.84 0.40 -10.19
N GLY A 50 13.52 1.07 -11.13
CA GLY A 50 13.53 2.54 -11.21
C GLY A 50 12.15 3.12 -11.54
N LEU A 51 11.50 2.58 -12.58
CA LEU A 51 10.17 3.04 -13.02
C LEU A 51 9.12 2.86 -11.91
N TRP A 52 9.06 1.69 -11.27
CA TRP A 52 8.14 1.48 -10.14
C TRP A 52 8.49 2.37 -8.95
N GLY A 53 9.77 2.61 -8.70
CA GLY A 53 10.21 3.55 -7.67
C GLY A 53 9.63 4.95 -7.87
N VAL A 54 9.69 5.47 -9.09
CA VAL A 54 9.11 6.77 -9.46
C VAL A 54 7.59 6.77 -9.29
N VAL A 55 6.91 5.70 -9.72
CA VAL A 55 5.45 5.56 -9.55
C VAL A 55 5.07 5.60 -8.07
N ASN A 56 5.77 4.85 -7.20
CA ASN A 56 5.51 4.82 -5.76
C ASN A 56 5.69 6.19 -5.10
N VAL A 57 6.73 6.94 -5.49
CA VAL A 57 6.92 8.32 -5.02
C VAL A 57 5.78 9.22 -5.49
N GLY A 58 5.34 9.09 -6.75
CA GLY A 58 4.22 9.86 -7.28
C GLY A 58 2.91 9.60 -6.54
N ILE A 59 2.59 8.32 -6.28
CA ILE A 59 1.42 7.91 -5.50
C ILE A 59 1.51 8.47 -4.08
N ALA A 60 2.66 8.32 -3.42
CA ALA A 60 2.84 8.82 -2.06
C ALA A 60 2.72 10.34 -1.97
N ALA A 61 3.31 11.07 -2.91
CA ALA A 61 3.21 12.54 -2.98
C ALA A 61 1.76 12.99 -3.21
N ALA A 62 1.03 12.32 -4.11
CA ALA A 62 -0.39 12.60 -4.34
C ALA A 62 -1.26 12.27 -3.12
N GLY A 63 -0.97 11.20 -2.39
CA GLY A 63 -1.67 10.88 -1.14
C GLY A 63 -1.39 11.90 -0.04
N LEU A 64 -0.13 12.35 0.08
CA LEU A 64 0.27 13.35 1.08
C LEU A 64 -0.35 14.72 0.81
N SER A 65 -0.52 15.12 -0.46
CA SER A 65 -1.19 16.39 -0.80
C SER A 65 -2.69 16.36 -0.58
N GLN A 66 -3.31 15.17 -0.63
CA GLN A 66 -4.74 14.95 -0.39
C GLN A 66 -5.08 14.59 1.06
N SER A 67 -4.07 14.47 1.93
CA SER A 67 -4.26 14.20 3.36
C SER A 67 -4.99 15.38 4.02
N GLY A 68 -6.33 15.31 4.07
CA GLY A 68 -7.21 16.39 4.49
C GLY A 68 -7.28 16.61 6.00
N ALA A 69 -8.17 17.53 6.41
CA ALA A 69 -8.41 17.88 7.80
C ALA A 69 -8.83 16.64 8.63
N PRO A 70 -8.50 16.60 9.94
CA PRO A 70 -8.95 15.53 10.82
C PRO A 70 -10.48 15.43 10.82
N ALA A 71 -11.01 14.20 10.89
CA ALA A 71 -12.45 13.95 11.05
C ALA A 71 -13.03 14.75 12.23
N ALA A 72 -14.17 15.42 12.00
CA ALA A 72 -14.81 16.28 12.99
C ALA A 72 -15.77 15.48 13.89
N THR A 73 -16.35 14.40 13.37
CA THR A 73 -17.26 13.52 14.09
C THR A 73 -16.71 12.11 14.24
N TYR A 74 -17.32 11.33 15.14
CA TYR A 74 -16.94 9.94 15.33
C TYR A 74 -17.33 9.09 14.11
N ALA A 75 -18.53 9.31 13.58
CA ALA A 75 -19.01 8.66 12.36
C ALA A 75 -18.07 8.89 11.17
N GLU A 76 -17.57 10.12 10.99
CA GLU A 76 -16.57 10.45 9.97
C GLU A 76 -15.25 9.71 10.19
N ALA A 77 -14.78 9.63 11.44
CA ALA A 77 -13.53 8.91 11.76
C ALA A 77 -13.65 7.41 11.46
N LEU A 78 -14.79 6.79 11.80
CA LEU A 78 -15.05 5.39 11.51
C LEU A 78 -15.18 5.12 10.00
N ALA A 79 -15.90 5.97 9.27
CA ALA A 79 -16.04 5.84 7.82
C ALA A 79 -14.70 6.01 7.10
N ALA A 80 -13.89 6.99 7.52
CA ALA A 80 -12.57 7.25 6.96
C ALA A 80 -11.59 6.09 7.23
N GLU A 81 -11.57 5.54 8.45
CA GLU A 81 -10.70 4.41 8.77
C GLU A 81 -11.13 3.14 8.02
N ARG A 82 -12.44 2.90 7.83
CA ARG A 82 -12.94 1.79 7.00
C ARG A 82 -12.48 1.92 5.56
N ASN A 83 -12.58 3.12 4.98
CA ASN A 83 -12.12 3.38 3.63
C ASN A 83 -10.61 3.13 3.47
N LEU A 84 -9.79 3.58 4.43
CA LEU A 84 -8.36 3.29 4.45
C LEU A 84 -8.08 1.79 4.52
N HIS A 85 -8.80 1.06 5.37
CA HIS A 85 -8.69 -0.39 5.51
C HIS A 85 -8.98 -1.12 4.18
N ASP A 86 -10.07 -0.74 3.50
CA ASP A 86 -10.47 -1.33 2.23
C ASP A 86 -9.46 -1.04 1.11
N LEU A 87 -8.93 0.18 1.06
CA LEU A 87 -7.86 0.56 0.12
C LEU A 87 -6.59 -0.26 0.35
N LEU A 88 -6.20 -0.50 1.60
CA LEU A 88 -5.05 -1.34 1.95
C LEU A 88 -5.27 -2.80 1.53
N LEU A 89 -6.46 -3.35 1.75
CA LEU A 89 -6.80 -4.70 1.28
C LEU A 89 -6.73 -4.82 -0.24
N LEU A 90 -7.26 -3.83 -0.96
CA LEU A 90 -7.19 -3.77 -2.41
C LEU A 90 -5.73 -3.75 -2.89
N ASN A 91 -4.89 -2.88 -2.30
CA ASN A 91 -3.46 -2.78 -2.64
C ASN A 91 -2.71 -4.07 -2.33
N MET A 92 -2.99 -4.72 -1.19
CA MET A 92 -2.41 -6.03 -0.90
C MET A 92 -2.79 -7.07 -1.95
N GLY A 93 -4.05 -7.12 -2.39
CA GLY A 93 -4.50 -7.99 -3.47
C GLY A 93 -3.76 -7.73 -4.79
N LEU A 94 -3.58 -6.45 -5.16
CA LEU A 94 -2.80 -6.04 -6.33
C LEU A 94 -1.33 -6.46 -6.21
N ASN A 95 -0.72 -6.30 -5.04
CA ASN A 95 0.67 -6.71 -4.80
C ASN A 95 0.86 -8.23 -4.93
N VAL A 96 -0.09 -9.03 -4.44
CA VAL A 96 -0.09 -10.49 -4.69
C VAL A 96 -0.18 -10.79 -6.18
N ALA A 97 -1.06 -10.09 -6.92
CA ALA A 97 -1.16 -10.25 -8.37
C ALA A 97 0.15 -9.86 -9.08
N TYR A 98 0.80 -8.77 -8.69
CA TYR A 98 2.10 -8.37 -9.23
C TYR A 98 3.17 -9.41 -8.97
N VAL A 99 3.27 -9.95 -7.75
CA VAL A 99 4.19 -11.06 -7.44
C VAL A 99 3.90 -12.26 -8.33
N GLY A 100 2.63 -12.61 -8.54
CA GLY A 100 2.22 -13.67 -9.46
C GLY A 100 2.70 -13.41 -10.90
N VAL A 101 2.45 -12.22 -11.44
CA VAL A 101 2.89 -11.82 -12.79
C VAL A 101 4.41 -11.86 -12.92
N GLY A 102 5.15 -11.27 -11.98
CA GLY A 102 6.61 -11.27 -12.00
C GLY A 102 7.20 -12.67 -11.89
N THR A 103 6.55 -13.55 -11.11
CA THR A 103 6.92 -14.98 -11.02
C THR A 103 6.66 -15.69 -12.34
N ALA A 104 5.49 -15.50 -12.95
CA ALA A 104 5.17 -16.07 -14.25
C ALA A 104 6.14 -15.62 -15.34
N MET A 105 6.51 -14.32 -15.37
CA MET A 105 7.53 -13.80 -16.29
C MET A 105 8.89 -14.46 -16.07
N THR A 106 9.30 -14.61 -14.81
CA THR A 106 10.54 -15.29 -14.43
C THR A 106 10.52 -16.75 -14.89
N ILE A 107 9.44 -17.48 -14.66
CA ILE A 107 9.28 -18.87 -15.08
C ILE A 107 9.31 -18.98 -16.61
N ALA A 108 8.54 -18.16 -17.32
CA ALA A 108 8.49 -18.14 -18.78
C ALA A 108 9.87 -17.87 -19.40
N SER A 109 10.76 -17.14 -18.71
CA SER A 109 12.13 -16.93 -19.16
C SER A 109 12.95 -18.22 -19.33
N TYR A 110 12.55 -19.32 -18.67
CA TYR A 110 13.18 -20.64 -18.81
C TYR A 110 12.57 -21.49 -19.94
N TYR A 111 11.48 -21.04 -20.57
CA TYR A 111 10.76 -21.77 -21.63
C TYR A 111 10.95 -21.14 -23.02
N GLY A 112 12.10 -20.51 -23.28
CA GLY A 112 12.49 -20.10 -24.63
C GLY A 112 11.84 -18.83 -25.17
N VAL A 113 11.21 -18.00 -24.33
CA VAL A 113 10.69 -16.69 -24.76
C VAL A 113 11.79 -15.79 -25.33
N SER A 114 11.45 -14.99 -26.34
CA SER A 114 12.39 -14.05 -26.94
C SER A 114 12.86 -13.02 -25.90
N GLY A 115 14.17 -12.84 -25.80
CA GLY A 115 14.74 -11.96 -24.77
C GLY A 115 14.61 -12.50 -23.34
N ALA A 116 14.61 -13.81 -23.13
CA ALA A 116 14.56 -14.50 -21.83
C ALA A 116 15.29 -13.79 -20.68
N ARG A 117 16.55 -13.37 -20.87
CA ARG A 117 17.32 -12.65 -19.84
C ARG A 117 16.64 -11.34 -19.38
N ARG A 118 16.03 -10.58 -20.30
CA ARG A 118 15.28 -9.36 -19.96
C ARG A 118 13.97 -9.71 -19.24
N TRP A 119 13.25 -10.71 -19.72
CA TRP A 119 12.03 -11.21 -19.06
C TRP A 119 12.30 -11.58 -17.60
N ARG A 120 13.39 -12.29 -17.34
CA ARG A 120 13.83 -12.62 -15.98
C ARG A 120 14.13 -11.37 -15.14
N GLY A 121 14.84 -10.39 -15.71
CA GLY A 121 15.15 -9.13 -15.04
C GLY A 121 13.91 -8.34 -14.65
N HIS A 122 12.98 -8.13 -15.60
CA HIS A 122 11.71 -7.45 -15.34
C HIS A 122 10.85 -8.22 -14.34
N GLY A 123 10.73 -9.55 -14.51
CA GLY A 123 9.93 -10.40 -13.63
C GLY A 123 10.40 -10.37 -12.18
N LEU A 124 11.71 -10.56 -11.96
CA LEU A 124 12.29 -10.47 -10.61
C LEU A 124 12.11 -9.09 -9.98
N ALA A 125 12.26 -8.01 -10.74
CA ALA A 125 12.01 -6.67 -10.22
C ALA A 125 10.55 -6.48 -9.80
N VAL A 126 9.57 -6.95 -10.59
CA VAL A 126 8.15 -6.90 -10.23
C VAL A 126 7.87 -7.71 -8.96
N VAL A 127 8.47 -8.90 -8.81
CA VAL A 127 8.33 -9.71 -7.59
C VAL A 127 8.86 -8.95 -6.37
N VAL A 128 10.07 -8.39 -6.45
CA VAL A 128 10.67 -7.64 -5.33
C VAL A 128 9.83 -6.43 -4.96
N GLN A 129 9.34 -5.67 -5.95
CA GLN A 129 8.50 -4.50 -5.70
C GLN A 129 7.16 -4.88 -5.07
N GLY A 130 6.46 -5.87 -5.64
CA GLY A 130 5.19 -6.35 -5.11
C GLY A 130 5.32 -6.91 -3.69
N ALA A 131 6.36 -7.70 -3.42
CA ALA A 131 6.60 -8.26 -2.09
C ALA A 131 6.91 -7.20 -1.03
N ALA A 132 7.71 -6.18 -1.38
CA ALA A 132 8.03 -5.08 -0.47
C ALA A 132 6.78 -4.24 -0.15
N LEU A 133 5.99 -3.87 -1.16
CA LEU A 133 4.75 -3.13 -0.95
C LEU A 133 3.72 -3.94 -0.17
N LEU A 134 3.60 -5.25 -0.45
CA LEU A 134 2.74 -6.15 0.32
C LEU A 134 3.08 -6.14 1.82
N ALA A 135 4.36 -6.10 2.17
CA ALA A 135 4.79 -6.00 3.57
C ALA A 135 4.45 -4.64 4.19
N LEU A 136 4.68 -3.54 3.46
CA LEU A 136 4.36 -2.19 3.94
C LEU A 136 2.85 -2.00 4.15
N ASP A 137 2.04 -2.46 3.20
CA ASP A 137 0.58 -2.41 3.26
C ASP A 137 0.06 -3.32 4.37
N GLY A 138 0.63 -4.52 4.54
CA GLY A 138 0.27 -5.44 5.62
C GLY A 138 0.49 -4.83 7.01
N LEU A 139 1.61 -4.15 7.24
CA LEU A 139 1.87 -3.45 8.49
C LEU A 139 0.85 -2.32 8.74
N ALA A 140 0.51 -1.56 7.70
CA ALA A 140 -0.49 -0.49 7.80
C ALA A 140 -1.90 -1.05 8.04
N LEU A 141 -2.24 -2.19 7.41
CA LEU A 141 -3.52 -2.87 7.55
C LEU A 141 -3.70 -3.40 8.97
N LEU A 142 -2.67 -4.00 9.55
CA LEU A 142 -2.71 -4.46 10.95
C LEU A 142 -2.97 -3.30 11.92
N ALA A 143 -2.29 -2.16 11.71
CA ALA A 143 -2.51 -0.96 12.50
C ALA A 143 -3.90 -0.35 12.27
N SER A 144 -4.43 -0.42 11.05
CA SER A 144 -5.80 0.03 10.72
C SER A 144 -6.84 -0.86 11.39
N ARG A 145 -6.63 -2.18 11.36
CA ARG A 145 -7.52 -3.15 12.01
C ARG A 145 -7.65 -2.92 13.51
N SER A 146 -6.55 -2.63 14.21
CA SER A 146 -6.61 -2.32 15.64
C SER A 146 -7.40 -1.02 15.90
N ARG A 147 -7.16 0.04 15.12
CA ARG A 147 -7.93 1.29 15.24
C ARG A 147 -9.41 1.11 14.94
N LEU A 148 -9.77 0.30 13.94
CA LEU A 148 -11.16 -0.04 13.67
C LEU A 148 -11.82 -0.80 14.82
N ALA A 149 -11.11 -1.76 15.44
CA ALA A 149 -11.63 -2.47 16.60
C ALA A 149 -11.89 -1.51 17.77
N ASP A 150 -10.95 -0.60 18.05
CA ASP A 150 -11.10 0.44 19.06
C ASP A 150 -12.30 1.35 18.75
N LEU A 151 -12.43 1.80 17.49
CA LEU A 151 -13.55 2.63 17.04
C LEU A 151 -14.89 1.87 17.00
N VAL A 152 -14.93 0.56 16.87
CA VAL A 152 -16.19 -0.19 16.97
C VAL A 152 -16.56 -0.40 18.44
N SER A 153 -15.57 -0.74 19.28
CA SER A 153 -15.78 -0.94 20.71
C SER A 153 -16.19 0.34 21.44
N GLY A 154 -15.71 1.50 21.00
CA GLY A 154 -16.14 2.80 21.53
C GLY A 154 -17.60 3.13 21.21
N VAL A 155 -18.14 2.65 20.07
CA VAL A 155 -19.56 2.82 19.73
C VAL A 155 -20.43 1.97 20.62
N THR A 156 -20.08 0.69 20.79
CA THR A 156 -20.86 -0.23 21.62
C THR A 156 -20.76 0.10 23.11
N GLY A 157 -19.61 0.56 23.59
CA GLY A 157 -19.40 0.94 24.99
C GLY A 157 -20.04 2.27 25.41
N ASN A 158 -20.26 3.19 24.47
CA ASN A 158 -20.89 4.50 24.74
C ASN A 158 -22.34 4.59 24.24
N ALA A 159 -22.91 3.51 23.72
CA ALA A 159 -24.32 3.43 23.41
C ALA A 159 -25.11 3.39 24.73
N ALA A 160 -25.97 4.39 24.94
CA ALA A 160 -26.89 4.40 26.08
C ALA A 160 -28.31 4.04 25.60
N ALA A 161 -28.97 3.15 26.34
CA ALA A 161 -30.36 2.80 26.11
C ALA A 161 -31.21 3.30 27.28
N PHE A 162 -32.26 4.05 26.96
CA PHE A 162 -33.25 4.53 27.91
C PHE A 162 -34.57 3.82 27.64
N ALA A 163 -35.05 3.05 28.61
CA ALA A 163 -36.36 2.41 28.53
C ALA A 163 -37.43 3.36 29.08
N PHE A 164 -38.53 3.49 28.35
CA PHE A 164 -39.72 4.22 28.72
C PHE A 164 -40.92 3.26 28.80
N PRO A 165 -42.01 3.61 29.51
CA PRO A 165 -43.18 2.74 29.65
C PRO A 165 -43.80 2.29 28.32
N THR A 166 -43.60 3.06 27.25
CA THR A 166 -44.18 2.83 25.92
C THR A 166 -43.14 2.60 24.83
N GLY A 167 -41.84 2.52 25.16
CA GLY A 167 -40.81 2.35 24.13
C GLY A 167 -39.38 2.35 24.65
N LEU A 168 -38.42 2.25 23.73
CA LEU A 168 -37.00 2.21 24.04
C LEU A 168 -36.27 3.21 23.14
N ALA A 169 -35.52 4.13 23.73
CA ALA A 169 -34.64 5.03 22.99
C ALA A 169 -33.20 4.57 23.14
N VAL A 170 -32.46 4.55 22.03
CA VAL A 170 -31.01 4.27 22.04
C VAL A 170 -30.29 5.51 21.51
N THR A 171 -29.41 6.06 22.33
CA THR A 171 -28.50 7.12 21.91
C THR A 171 -27.14 6.50 21.62
N VAL A 172 -26.70 6.66 20.39
CA VAL A 172 -25.37 6.25 19.95
C VAL A 172 -24.60 7.54 19.69
N PRO A 173 -23.38 7.70 20.21
CA PRO A 173 -22.57 8.87 19.87
C PRO A 173 -22.24 8.80 18.37
N LEU A 174 -22.76 9.77 17.59
CA LEU A 174 -22.46 9.95 16.17
C LEU A 174 -21.42 11.06 16.00
#